data_AF-A0A088F1L3-F1
#
_entry.id   AF-A0A088F1L3-F1
#
_cell.length_a   1.000
_cell.length_b   1.000
_cell.length_c   1.000
_cell.angle_alpha   90.00
_cell.angle_beta   90.00
_cell.angle_gamma   90.00
#
_symmetry.space_group_name_H-M   'P 1'
#
loop_
_entity.id
_entity.type
_entity.pdbx_description
1 polymer ?
#
loop_
_entity_poly.entity_id
_entity_poly.type
_entity_poly.pdbx_seq_one_letter_code
_entity_poly.pdbx_strand_id
1 'polypeptide(L)'
;MDIQNIHQILKDQQIITEDDLAIALEITKTTLRRYRNQADNPLKHSKIGTKKIMYTRNHIIEFIVENMVNITKKEKTELKQQLINDYK
;
A
#
# COMPACT_ATOMS: atom_id res chain seq x y z
N MET A 1 -6.10 2.76 11.61
CA MET A 1 -5.77 2.92 10.18
C MET A 1 -7.03 3.35 9.50
N ASP A 2 -7.14 4.64 9.22
CA ASP A 2 -8.29 5.23 8.53
C ASP A 2 -8.16 4.99 7.02
N ILE A 3 -9.14 4.29 6.43
CA ILE A 3 -9.10 3.86 5.02
C ILE A 3 -9.32 5.07 4.08
N GLN A 4 -9.87 6.18 4.58
CA GLN A 4 -10.17 7.35 3.78
C GLN A 4 -8.92 8.02 3.19
N ASN A 5 -7.83 8.12 3.97
CA ASN A 5 -6.56 8.70 3.52
C ASN A 5 -5.88 7.85 2.44
N ILE A 6 -6.02 6.53 2.54
CA ILE A 6 -5.52 5.56 1.56
C ILE A 6 -6.28 5.70 0.23
N HIS A 7 -7.61 5.83 0.28
CA HIS A 7 -8.43 5.99 -0.93
C HIS A 7 -8.04 7.23 -1.74
N GLN A 8 -7.70 8.34 -1.08
CA GLN A 8 -7.27 9.56 -1.76
C GLN A 8 -5.95 9.35 -2.52
N ILE A 9 -4.96 8.72 -1.91
CA ILE A 9 -3.64 8.49 -2.54
C ILE A 9 -3.72 7.47 -3.67
N LEU A 10 -4.54 6.43 -3.52
CA LEU A 10 -4.76 5.43 -4.57
C LEU A 10 -5.52 6.00 -5.76
N LYS A 11 -6.38 7.00 -5.58
CA LYS A 11 -7.16 7.60 -6.67
C LYS A 11 -6.31 8.46 -7.61
N ASP A 12 -5.41 9.26 -7.05
CA ASP A 12 -4.75 10.34 -7.80
C ASP A 12 -3.40 9.93 -8.43
N GLN A 13 -2.77 8.86 -7.94
CA GLN A 13 -1.40 8.50 -8.36
C GLN A 13 -1.25 7.01 -8.68
N GLN A 14 -0.68 6.70 -9.86
CA GLN A 14 -0.34 5.32 -10.25
C GLN A 14 0.95 4.84 -9.55
N ILE A 15 1.82 5.79 -9.17
CA ILE A 15 3.08 5.56 -8.49
C ILE A 15 3.19 6.49 -7.29
N ILE A 16 3.37 5.92 -6.10
CA ILE A 16 3.30 6.62 -4.81
C ILE A 16 4.68 6.59 -4.16
N THR A 17 5.14 7.71 -3.58
CA THR A 17 6.47 7.78 -2.96
C THR A 17 6.49 7.16 -1.56
N GLU A 18 7.69 6.86 -1.03
CA GLU A 18 7.87 6.40 0.36
C GLU A 18 7.30 7.40 1.38
N ASP A 19 7.39 8.71 1.11
CA ASP A 19 6.84 9.76 1.97
C ASP A 19 5.31 9.77 1.95
N ASP A 20 4.71 9.78 0.75
CA ASP A 20 3.25 9.81 0.60
C ASP A 20 2.60 8.56 1.22
N LEU A 21 3.20 7.39 1.02
CA LEU A 21 2.70 6.15 1.58
C LEU A 21 2.81 6.11 3.11
N ALA A 22 3.90 6.63 3.68
CA ALA A 22 4.05 6.70 5.13
C ALA A 22 2.99 7.63 5.76
N ILE A 23 2.70 8.76 5.11
CA ILE A 23 1.63 9.68 5.51
C ILE A 23 0.26 8.99 5.42
N ALA A 24 -0.04 8.31 4.31
CA ALA A 24 -1.31 7.60 4.09
C ALA A 24 -1.62 6.59 5.20
N LEU A 25 -0.59 5.86 5.60
CA LEU A 25 -0.67 4.78 6.57
C LEU A 25 -0.57 5.29 8.02
N GLU A 26 -0.34 6.60 8.21
CA GLU A 26 -0.12 7.22 9.51
C GLU A 26 1.05 6.56 10.29
N ILE A 27 2.10 6.15 9.56
CA ILE A 27 3.28 5.50 10.13
C ILE A 27 4.56 6.28 9.79
N THR A 28 5.63 5.99 10.52
CA THR A 28 6.94 6.54 10.19
C THR A 28 7.55 5.83 8.97
N LYS A 29 8.42 6.54 8.23
CA LYS A 29 9.27 5.93 7.19
C LYS A 29 10.08 4.75 7.71
N THR A 30 10.53 4.80 8.96
CA THR A 30 11.26 3.69 9.59
C THR A 30 10.37 2.45 9.72
N THR A 31 9.11 2.63 10.11
CA THR A 31 8.11 1.55 10.17
C THR A 31 7.84 1.01 8.77
N LEU A 32 7.62 1.88 7.77
CA LEU A 32 7.39 1.47 6.39
C LEU A 32 8.59 0.68 5.81
N ARG A 33 9.83 1.07 6.15
CA ARG A 33 11.05 0.34 5.79
C ARG A 33 11.14 -1.03 6.45
N ARG A 34 10.70 -1.16 7.71
CA ARG A 34 10.63 -2.46 8.39
C ARG A 34 9.64 -3.38 7.69
N TYR A 35 8.44 -2.88 7.37
CA TYR A 35 7.45 -3.63 6.60
C TYR A 35 8.02 -4.10 5.26
N ARG A 36 8.60 -3.18 4.48
CA ARG A 36 9.24 -3.50 3.20
C ARG A 36 10.32 -4.59 3.29
N ASN A 37 11.06 -4.67 4.40
CA ASN A 37 12.15 -5.63 4.58
C ASN A 37 11.66 -6.99 5.13
N GLN A 38 10.36 -7.16 5.42
CA GLN A 38 9.81 -8.48 5.76
C GLN A 38 9.68 -9.33 4.50
N ALA A 39 10.08 -10.61 4.59
CA ALA A 39 10.17 -11.52 3.46
C ALA A 39 8.82 -11.73 2.72
N ASP A 40 7.71 -11.71 3.46
CA ASP A 40 6.36 -11.93 2.93
C ASP A 40 5.55 -10.64 2.78
N ASN A 41 6.20 -9.47 2.68
CA ASN A 41 5.47 -8.22 2.52
C ASN A 41 5.12 -7.94 1.04
N PRO A 42 3.84 -7.70 0.71
CA PRO A 42 3.44 -7.40 -0.66
C PRO A 42 3.88 -6.00 -1.14
N LEU A 43 4.43 -5.14 -0.27
CA LEU A 43 5.00 -3.83 -0.63
C LEU A 43 6.22 -3.95 -1.55
N LYS A 44 5.97 -4.23 -2.83
CA LYS A 44 6.99 -4.13 -3.86
C LYS A 44 7.25 -2.68 -4.22
N HIS A 45 8.53 -2.38 -4.34
CA HIS A 45 9.01 -1.06 -4.68
C HIS A 45 9.96 -1.15 -5.86
N SER A 46 9.91 -0.13 -6.71
CA SER A 46 10.92 0.11 -7.73
C SER A 46 11.78 1.29 -7.33
N LYS A 47 13.06 1.23 -7.69
CA LYS A 47 13.97 2.38 -7.59
C LYS A 47 13.98 3.06 -8.94
N ILE A 48 13.54 4.31 -9.00
CA ILE A 48 13.66 5.14 -10.19
C ILE A 48 14.80 6.13 -9.97
N GLY A 49 15.87 5.99 -10.75
CA GLY A 49 17.10 6.77 -10.58
C GLY A 49 17.81 6.47 -9.26
N THR A 50 18.55 7.44 -8.73
CA THR A 50 19.50 7.20 -7.63
C THR A 50 18.93 7.38 -6.22
N LYS A 51 17.70 7.87 -6.02
CA LYS A 51 17.23 8.23 -4.66
C LYS A 51 15.75 8.04 -4.31
N LYS A 52 14.87 7.70 -5.27
CA LYS A 52 13.42 7.62 -4.98
C LYS A 52 12.91 6.18 -5.01
N ILE A 53 12.39 5.74 -3.87
CA ILE A 53 11.64 4.50 -3.73
C ILE A 53 10.18 4.80 -4.05
N MET A 54 9.65 4.04 -4.99
CA MET A 54 8.31 4.20 -5.50
C MET A 54 7.54 2.89 -5.37
N TYR A 55 6.32 3.00 -4.90
CA TYR A 55 5.40 1.90 -4.69
C TYR A 55 4.32 1.96 -5.76
N THR A 56 3.93 0.78 -6.24
CA THR A 56 2.84 0.67 -7.20
C THR A 56 1.53 0.45 -6.44
N ARG A 57 0.47 1.06 -6.95
CA ARG A 57 -0.88 1.04 -6.38
C ARG A 57 -1.34 -0.37 -5.96
N ASN A 58 -1.17 -1.36 -6.83
CA ASN A 58 -1.61 -2.74 -6.59
C ASN A 58 -0.96 -3.38 -5.36
N HIS A 59 0.33 -3.14 -5.16
CA HIS A 59 1.10 -3.69 -4.04
C HIS A 59 0.76 -2.99 -2.71
N ILE A 60 0.39 -1.71 -2.76
CA ILE A 60 -0.12 -0.98 -1.58
C ILE A 60 -1.49 -1.52 -1.18
N ILE A 61 -2.39 -1.72 -2.13
CA ILE A 61 -3.72 -2.30 -1.88
C ILE A 61 -3.56 -3.68 -1.22
N GLU A 62 -2.70 -4.53 -1.78
CA GLU A 62 -2.43 -5.85 -1.22
C GLU A 62 -1.89 -5.77 0.22
N PHE A 63 -0.93 -4.88 0.49
CA PHE A 63 -0.40 -4.66 1.84
C PHE A 63 -1.50 -4.28 2.83
N ILE A 64 -2.36 -3.33 2.46
CA ILE A 64 -3.40 -2.83 3.36
C ILE A 64 -4.39 -3.94 3.67
N VAL A 65 -4.90 -4.63 2.65
CA VAL A 65 -5.84 -5.74 2.80
C VAL A 65 -5.26 -6.87 3.66
N GLU A 66 -3.99 -7.21 3.47
CA GLU A 66 -3.33 -8.23 4.29
C GLU A 66 -3.19 -7.81 5.75
N ASN A 67 -2.93 -6.52 6.02
CA ASN A 67 -2.76 -5.98 7.37
C ASN A 67 -4.08 -5.56 8.04
N MET A 68 -5.21 -5.61 7.33
CA MET A 68 -6.52 -5.43 7.95
C MET A 68 -6.82 -6.59 8.90
N VAL A 69 -6.95 -6.23 10.18
CA VAL A 69 -7.39 -7.11 11.26
C VAL A 69 -8.92 -7.13 11.24
N ASN A 70 -9.53 -8.28 11.55
CA ASN A 70 -10.99 -8.50 11.62
C ASN A 70 -11.74 -8.71 10.29
N ILE A 71 -11.06 -9.02 9.19
CA ILE A 71 -11.72 -9.52 7.97
C ILE A 71 -11.20 -10.91 7.59
N THR A 72 -12.11 -11.76 7.14
CA THR A 72 -11.81 -13.14 6.74
C THR A 72 -10.97 -13.17 5.47
N LYS A 73 -10.31 -14.31 5.20
CA LYS A 73 -9.50 -14.48 3.97
C LYS A 73 -10.32 -14.26 2.69
N LYS A 74 -11.59 -14.65 2.69
CA LYS A 74 -12.50 -14.45 1.56
C LYS A 74 -12.79 -12.97 1.34
N GLU A 75 -13.14 -12.24 2.40
CA GLU A 75 -13.38 -10.80 2.35
C GLU A 75 -12.11 -10.04 1.92
N LYS A 76 -10.92 -10.49 2.34
CA LYS A 76 -9.64 -9.95 1.85
C LYS A 76 -9.51 -10.09 0.34
N THR A 77 -9.80 -11.25 -0.22
CA THR A 77 -9.73 -11.47 -1.67
C THR A 77 -10.73 -10.59 -2.44
N GLU A 78 -11.96 -10.50 -1.95
CA GLU A 78 -13.01 -9.66 -2.57
C GLU A 78 -12.65 -8.18 -2.51
N LEU A 79 -12.23 -7.69 -1.34
CA LEU A 79 -11.82 -6.30 -1.14
C LEU A 79 -10.61 -5.95 -2.02
N LYS A 80 -9.61 -6.83 -2.11
CA LYS A 80 -8.45 -6.64 -3.02
C LYS A 80 -8.92 -6.47 -4.47
N GLN A 81 -9.79 -7.35 -4.95
CA GLN A 81 -10.26 -7.31 -6.33
C GLN A 81 -11.12 -6.07 -6.60
N GLN A 82 -11.97 -5.69 -5.64
CA GLN A 82 -12.78 -4.48 -5.73
C GLN A 82 -11.88 -3.23 -5.81
N LEU A 83 -10.92 -3.07 -4.90
CA LEU A 83 -10.02 -1.93 -4.91
C LEU A 83 -9.16 -1.86 -6.19
N ILE A 84 -8.67 -3.00 -6.69
CA ILE A 84 -7.93 -3.01 -7.96
C ILE A 84 -8.83 -2.56 -9.13
N ASN A 85 -10.11 -2.95 -9.14
CA ASN A 85 -11.05 -2.56 -10.18
C ASN A 85 -11.49 -1.09 -10.08
N ASP A 86 -11.67 -0.58 -8.86
CA ASP A 86 -12.10 0.79 -8.60
C ASP A 86 -11.04 1.84 -9.00
N TYR A 87 -9.78 1.42 -9.10
CA TYR A 87 -8.66 2.27 -9.49
C TYR A 87 -7.99 1.82 -10.80
N LYS A 88 -8.73 1.16 -11.68
CA LYS A 88 -8.28 0.76 -13.02
C LYS A 88 -8.40 1.92 -14.00
#